data_AF-A0A1S6HDF9-F1
#
_entry.id   AF-A0A1S6HDF9-F1
#
_cell.length_a   1.000
_cell.length_b   1.000
_cell.length_c   1.000
_cell.angle_alpha   90.00
_cell.angle_beta   90.00
_cell.angle_gamma   90.00
#
_symmetry.space_group_name_H-M   'P 1'
#
loop_
_entity.id
_entity.type
_entity.pdbx_description
1 polymer ?
#
loop_
_entity_poly.entity_id
_entity_poly.type
_entity_poly.pdbx_seq_one_letter_code
_entity_poly.pdbx_strand_id
1 'polypeptide(L)'
;MVNIYKLKLTKLQQEILRLLYVKTGISLNQRQISRILEVTQPAIMKALPELEKENLIKIKQDKETKRWSIELNSDHHMVMQLKRVDNLRQIYETGLADFLEKEFAGATIILFGSYSKGEDIINSDIDIAVIGRKDKQIDLTIYEKKLEREININIYESFKSIHKNLKENLCNGIILIGGVEL
;
A
#
# COMPACT_ATOMS: atom_id res chain seq x y z
N MET A 1 -23.41 10.23 -15.44
CA MET A 1 -23.57 9.77 -14.04
C MET A 1 -22.72 8.52 -13.88
N VAL A 2 -21.81 8.48 -12.90
CA VAL A 2 -21.00 7.28 -12.64
C VAL A 2 -21.90 6.21 -12.01
N ASN A 3 -22.02 5.04 -12.63
CA ASN A 3 -22.75 3.92 -12.04
C ASN A 3 -21.85 3.21 -11.02
N ILE A 4 -22.01 3.57 -9.74
CA ILE A 4 -21.17 3.07 -8.64
C ILE A 4 -21.32 1.57 -8.37
N TYR A 5 -22.37 0.92 -8.88
CA TYR A 5 -22.61 -0.51 -8.69
C TYR A 5 -21.89 -1.38 -9.72
N LYS A 6 -21.49 -0.80 -10.87
CA LYS A 6 -20.78 -1.54 -11.91
C LYS A 6 -19.28 -1.44 -11.69
N LEU A 7 -18.67 -2.57 -11.34
CA LEU A 7 -17.22 -2.70 -11.30
C LEU A 7 -16.66 -2.49 -12.73
N LYS A 8 -15.73 -1.55 -12.87
CA LYS A 8 -15.09 -1.25 -14.15
C LYS A 8 -14.00 -2.25 -14.54
N LEU A 9 -13.32 -2.84 -13.55
CA LEU A 9 -12.17 -3.71 -13.75
C LEU A 9 -12.53 -5.17 -13.46
N THR A 10 -12.06 -6.06 -14.31
CA THR A 10 -12.08 -7.51 -14.08
C THR A 10 -11.22 -7.89 -12.87
N LYS A 11 -11.41 -9.10 -12.34
CA LYS A 11 -10.59 -9.62 -11.24
C LYS A 11 -9.09 -9.57 -11.56
N LEU A 12 -8.70 -10.05 -12.74
CA LEU A 12 -7.30 -10.06 -13.16
C LEU A 12 -6.71 -8.65 -13.27
N GLN A 13 -7.49 -7.68 -13.77
CA GLN A 13 -7.05 -6.29 -13.85
C GLN A 13 -6.82 -5.68 -12.46
N GLN A 14 -7.68 -6.01 -11.49
CA GLN A 14 -7.50 -5.60 -10.10
C GLN A 14 -6.26 -6.26 -9.48
N GLU A 15 -6.02 -7.55 -9.74
CA GLU A 15 -4.82 -8.27 -9.28
C GLU A 15 -3.53 -7.67 -9.86
N ILE A 16 -3.50 -7.37 -11.17
CA ILE A 16 -2.38 -6.66 -11.81
C ILE A 16 -2.16 -5.29 -11.17
N LEU A 17 -3.24 -4.54 -10.96
CA LEU A 17 -3.15 -3.19 -10.42
C LEU A 17 -2.63 -3.19 -8.97
N ARG A 18 -3.12 -4.12 -8.13
CA ARG A 18 -2.62 -4.31 -6.76
C ARG A 18 -1.15 -4.72 -6.73
N LEU A 19 -0.72 -5.61 -7.62
CA LEU A 19 0.70 -5.93 -7.76
C LEU A 19 1.53 -4.66 -8.07
N LEU A 20 1.06 -3.81 -8.98
CA LEU A 20 1.76 -2.58 -9.35
C LEU A 20 1.71 -1.52 -8.25
N TYR A 21 0.68 -1.50 -7.40
CA TYR A 21 0.69 -0.71 -6.16
C TYR A 21 1.84 -1.13 -5.25
N VAL A 22 1.98 -2.44 -4.96
CA VAL A 22 3.06 -2.99 -4.14
C VAL A 22 4.43 -2.79 -4.79
N LYS A 23 4.52 -2.80 -6.12
CA LYS A 23 5.78 -2.63 -6.87
C LYS A 23 5.97 -1.21 -7.43
N THR A 24 5.37 -0.19 -6.78
CA THR A 24 5.51 1.21 -7.22
C THR A 24 6.98 1.64 -7.25
N GLY A 25 7.37 2.40 -8.27
CA GLY A 25 8.74 2.89 -8.46
C GLY A 25 9.64 1.98 -9.29
N ILE A 26 9.17 0.78 -9.68
CA ILE A 26 9.85 -0.10 -10.64
C ILE A 26 8.92 -0.50 -11.78
N SER A 27 9.51 -0.91 -12.90
CA SER A 27 8.77 -1.52 -14.00
C SER A 27 8.94 -3.03 -14.02
N LEU A 28 7.87 -3.72 -14.38
CA LEU A 28 7.83 -5.17 -14.56
C LEU A 28 7.59 -5.51 -16.03
N ASN A 29 8.05 -6.68 -16.46
CA ASN A 29 7.64 -7.26 -17.72
C ASN A 29 6.49 -8.27 -17.53
N GLN A 30 5.86 -8.65 -18.64
CA GLN A 30 4.72 -9.56 -18.66
C GLN A 30 5.05 -10.95 -18.07
N ARG A 31 6.31 -11.41 -18.17
CA ARG A 31 6.76 -12.69 -17.60
C ARG A 31 6.86 -12.61 -16.08
N GLN A 32 7.32 -11.49 -15.54
CA GLN A 32 7.38 -11.26 -14.10
C GLN A 32 5.97 -11.21 -13.50
N ILE A 33 5.06 -10.43 -14.10
CA ILE A 33 3.66 -10.35 -13.66
C ILE A 33 3.00 -11.73 -13.73
N SER A 34 3.19 -12.45 -14.84
CA SER A 34 2.67 -13.81 -15.03
C SER A 34 3.13 -14.79 -13.95
N ARG A 35 4.40 -14.74 -13.54
CA ARG A 35 4.95 -15.60 -12.48
C ARG A 35 4.40 -15.24 -11.10
N ILE A 36 4.31 -13.95 -10.78
CA ILE A 36 3.85 -13.49 -9.46
C ILE A 36 2.36 -13.78 -9.26
N LEU A 37 1.55 -13.56 -10.29
CA LEU A 37 0.11 -13.77 -10.23
C LEU A 37 -0.32 -15.19 -10.60
N GLU A 38 0.62 -16.06 -10.99
CA GLU A 38 0.35 -17.44 -11.47
C GLU A 38 -0.67 -17.50 -12.61
N VAL A 39 -0.65 -16.49 -13.48
CA VAL A 39 -1.56 -16.34 -14.63
C VAL A 39 -0.78 -16.39 -15.93
N THR A 40 -1.36 -16.96 -16.99
CA THR A 40 -0.68 -17.09 -18.29
C THR A 40 -0.33 -15.73 -18.90
N GLN A 41 0.83 -15.63 -19.56
CA GLN A 41 1.25 -14.39 -20.24
C GLN A 41 0.20 -13.85 -21.23
N PRO A 42 -0.48 -14.67 -22.07
CA PRO A 42 -1.53 -14.16 -22.95
C PRO A 42 -2.69 -13.51 -22.20
N ALA A 43 -3.10 -14.04 -21.04
CA ALA A 43 -4.16 -13.44 -20.22
C ALA A 43 -3.72 -12.09 -19.64
N ILE A 44 -2.48 -11.97 -19.17
CA ILE A 44 -1.89 -10.69 -18.75
C ILE A 44 -1.92 -9.69 -19.92
N MET A 45 -1.38 -10.06 -21.09
CA MET A 45 -1.35 -9.19 -22.26
C MET A 45 -2.73 -8.74 -22.73
N LYS A 46 -3.77 -9.57 -22.54
CA LYS A 46 -5.15 -9.21 -22.84
C LYS A 46 -5.75 -8.22 -21.84
N ALA A 47 -5.31 -8.24 -20.58
CA ALA A 47 -5.84 -7.39 -19.51
C ALA A 47 -5.26 -5.96 -19.52
N LEU A 48 -3.99 -5.83 -19.94
CA LEU A 48 -3.23 -4.58 -19.90
C LEU A 48 -3.82 -3.40 -20.70
N PRO A 49 -4.35 -3.57 -21.93
CA PRO A 49 -4.80 -2.44 -22.75
C PRO A 49 -5.89 -1.58 -22.10
N GLU A 50 -6.83 -2.19 -21.37
CA GLU A 50 -7.88 -1.42 -20.69
C GLU A 50 -7.34 -0.65 -19.47
N LEU A 51 -6.37 -1.22 -18.75
CA LEU A 51 -5.70 -0.52 -17.64
C LEU A 51 -4.91 0.69 -18.13
N GLU A 52 -4.23 0.57 -19.27
CA GLU A 52 -3.51 1.67 -19.92
C GLU A 52 -4.49 2.73 -20.46
N LYS A 53 -5.58 2.31 -21.10
CA LYS A 53 -6.63 3.21 -21.60
C LYS A 53 -7.30 4.02 -20.49
N GLU A 54 -7.54 3.44 -19.32
CA GLU A 54 -8.02 4.15 -18.13
C GLU A 54 -6.90 4.95 -17.43
N ASN A 55 -5.71 5.02 -18.02
CA ASN A 55 -4.54 5.76 -17.54
C ASN A 55 -4.05 5.32 -16.15
N LEU A 56 -4.31 4.07 -15.77
CA LEU A 56 -3.94 3.50 -14.47
C LEU A 56 -2.50 3.01 -14.43
N ILE A 57 -1.98 2.59 -15.59
CA ILE A 57 -0.63 2.07 -15.78
C ILE A 57 0.01 2.72 -17.00
N LYS A 58 1.33 2.65 -17.11
CA LYS A 58 2.08 3.01 -18.31
C LYS A 58 2.69 1.76 -18.90
N ILE A 59 2.59 1.62 -20.22
CA ILE A 59 3.22 0.51 -20.94
C ILE A 59 4.19 1.08 -21.96
N LYS A 60 5.42 0.58 -21.96
CA LYS A 60 6.45 0.91 -22.95
C LYS A 60 7.02 -0.38 -23.51
N GLN A 61 7.27 -0.42 -24.81
CA GLN A 61 8.03 -1.52 -25.40
C GLN A 61 9.46 -1.06 -25.64
N ASP A 62 10.40 -1.79 -25.06
CA ASP A 62 11.82 -1.58 -25.33
C ASP A 62 12.11 -1.88 -26.81
N LYS A 63 12.77 -0.94 -27.49
CA LYS A 63 12.95 -1.01 -28.95
C LYS A 63 13.92 -2.12 -29.37
N GLU A 64 14.90 -2.43 -28.54
CA GLU A 64 15.97 -3.39 -28.82
C GLU A 64 15.57 -4.80 -28.41
N THR A 65 15.16 -4.97 -27.15
CA THR A 65 14.84 -6.27 -26.56
C THR A 65 13.40 -6.72 -26.85
N LYS A 66 12.56 -5.82 -27.38
CA LYS A 66 11.11 -6.02 -27.61
C LYS A 66 10.31 -6.37 -26.34
N ARG A 67 10.90 -6.18 -25.16
CA ARG A 67 10.27 -6.48 -23.88
C ARG A 67 9.32 -5.35 -23.49
N TRP A 68 8.22 -5.72 -22.84
CA TRP A 68 7.28 -4.77 -22.27
C TRP A 68 7.80 -4.32 -20.90
N SER A 69 7.73 -3.02 -20.66
CA SER A 69 7.93 -2.36 -19.38
C SER A 69 6.56 -1.83 -18.96
N ILE A 70 6.07 -2.36 -17.84
CA ILE A 70 4.75 -2.10 -17.30
C ILE A 70 4.96 -1.53 -15.90
N GLU A 71 4.50 -0.31 -15.69
CA GLU A 71 4.67 0.41 -14.42
C GLU A 71 3.36 1.08 -14.01
N LEU A 72 3.19 1.33 -12.72
CA LEU A 72 2.07 2.11 -12.22
C LEU A 72 2.13 3.54 -12.77
N ASN A 73 1.00 4.14 -13.13
CA ASN A 73 0.96 5.56 -13.47
C ASN A 73 0.90 6.43 -12.20
N SER A 74 2.02 6.53 -11.48
CA SER A 74 2.12 7.29 -10.23
C SER A 74 1.95 8.81 -10.38
N ASP A 75 2.06 9.34 -11.61
CA ASP A 75 1.82 10.77 -11.88
C ASP A 75 0.31 11.09 -11.90
N HIS A 76 -0.55 10.07 -11.99
CA HIS A 76 -1.99 10.23 -12.02
C HIS A 76 -2.58 10.26 -10.62
N HIS A 77 -3.08 11.43 -10.19
CA HIS A 77 -3.56 11.64 -8.83
C HIS A 77 -4.59 10.61 -8.35
N MET A 78 -5.58 10.24 -9.18
CA MET A 78 -6.57 9.21 -8.82
C MET A 78 -5.92 7.83 -8.58
N VAL A 79 -4.85 7.49 -9.30
CA VAL A 79 -4.15 6.21 -9.10
C VAL A 79 -3.51 6.17 -7.72
N MET A 80 -2.92 7.29 -7.29
CA MET A 80 -2.34 7.43 -5.95
C MET A 80 -3.41 7.38 -4.86
N GLN A 81 -4.59 7.97 -5.09
CA GLN A 81 -5.73 7.85 -4.17
C GLN A 81 -6.23 6.41 -4.05
N LEU A 82 -6.35 5.67 -5.16
CA LEU A 82 -6.73 4.26 -5.15
C LEU A 82 -5.67 3.40 -4.47
N LYS A 83 -4.40 3.67 -4.73
CA LYS A 83 -3.27 3.02 -4.06
C LYS A 83 -3.32 3.23 -2.54
N ARG A 84 -3.57 4.46 -2.07
CA ARG A 84 -3.75 4.76 -0.64
C ARG A 84 -4.84 3.87 -0.01
N VAL A 85 -5.96 3.71 -0.70
CA VAL A 85 -7.07 2.85 -0.22
C VAL A 85 -6.65 1.38 -0.20
N ASP A 86 -5.95 0.90 -1.22
CA ASP A 86 -5.48 -0.49 -1.27
C ASP A 86 -4.39 -0.78 -0.22
N ASN A 87 -3.48 0.17 0.03
CA ASN A 87 -2.51 0.09 1.13
C ASN A 87 -3.22 -0.11 2.47
N LEU A 88 -4.22 0.73 2.78
CA LEU A 88 -5.01 0.58 4.01
C LEU A 88 -5.73 -0.78 4.05
N ARG A 89 -6.31 -1.19 2.92
CA ARG A 89 -6.96 -2.51 2.79
C ARG A 89 -5.99 -3.65 3.09
N GLN A 90 -4.75 -3.57 2.62
CA GLN A 90 -3.70 -4.56 2.88
C GLN A 90 -3.37 -4.67 4.37
N ILE A 91 -3.33 -3.55 5.10
CA ILE A 91 -3.12 -3.56 6.56
C ILE A 91 -4.22 -4.36 7.27
N TYR A 92 -5.48 -4.20 6.85
CA TYR A 92 -6.60 -4.96 7.43
C TYR A 92 -6.61 -6.43 6.99
N GLU A 93 -6.46 -6.71 5.70
CA GLU A 93 -6.49 -8.08 5.17
C GLU A 93 -5.36 -8.97 5.70
N THR A 94 -4.21 -8.39 6.07
CA THR A 94 -3.10 -9.14 6.67
C THR A 94 -3.31 -9.48 8.14
N GLY A 95 -4.27 -8.81 8.80
CA GLY A 95 -4.52 -8.90 10.24
C GLY A 95 -3.57 -8.06 11.09
N LEU A 96 -2.76 -7.19 10.49
CA LEU A 96 -1.77 -6.40 11.22
C LEU A 96 -2.44 -5.44 12.21
N ALA A 97 -3.54 -4.79 11.81
CA ALA A 97 -4.28 -3.90 12.71
C ALA A 97 -4.77 -4.64 13.97
N ASP A 98 -5.47 -5.77 13.79
CA ASP A 98 -6.01 -6.57 14.89
C ASP A 98 -4.89 -7.11 15.81
N PHE A 99 -3.76 -7.49 15.22
CA PHE A 99 -2.59 -7.92 15.98
C PHE A 99 -2.03 -6.79 16.84
N LEU A 100 -1.85 -5.61 16.29
CA LEU A 100 -1.36 -4.45 17.03
C LEU A 100 -2.35 -4.03 18.13
N GLU A 101 -3.66 -4.08 17.86
CA GLU A 101 -4.69 -3.83 18.87
C GLU A 101 -4.54 -4.77 20.07
N LYS A 102 -4.36 -6.06 19.81
CA LYS A 102 -4.18 -7.07 20.86
C LYS A 102 -2.89 -6.85 21.63
N GLU A 103 -1.78 -6.61 20.93
CA GLU A 103 -0.46 -6.47 21.56
C GLU A 103 -0.33 -5.16 22.36
N PHE A 104 -1.04 -4.11 21.93
CA PHE A 104 -1.06 -2.78 22.54
C PHE A 104 -2.47 -2.39 23.00
N ALA A 105 -3.16 -3.31 23.69
CA ALA A 105 -4.54 -3.11 24.13
C ALA A 105 -4.75 -1.76 24.80
N GLY A 106 -5.67 -0.94 24.26
CA GLY A 106 -6.03 0.41 24.72
C GLY A 106 -5.03 1.52 24.35
N ALA A 107 -4.12 1.28 23.41
CA ALA A 107 -3.31 2.30 22.76
C ALA A 107 -4.08 2.98 21.61
N THR A 108 -3.56 4.12 21.17
CA THR A 108 -3.93 4.71 19.88
C THR A 108 -2.90 4.31 18.85
N ILE A 109 -3.35 3.66 17.77
CA ILE A 109 -2.48 3.14 16.71
C ILE A 109 -2.75 3.93 15.44
N ILE A 110 -1.71 4.54 14.89
CA ILE A 110 -1.80 5.41 13.72
C ILE A 110 -0.85 4.92 12.64
N LEU A 111 -1.37 4.59 11.46
CA LEU A 111 -0.59 4.41 10.25
C LEU A 111 -0.25 5.79 9.69
N PHE A 112 1.02 6.12 9.52
CA PHE A 112 1.45 7.42 8.99
C PHE A 112 2.52 7.25 7.89
N GLY A 113 3.20 8.34 7.54
CA GLY A 113 4.25 8.30 6.53
C GLY A 113 3.72 8.11 5.10
N SER A 114 4.63 7.72 4.20
CA SER A 114 4.35 7.62 2.76
C SER A 114 3.30 6.56 2.44
N TYR A 115 3.32 5.43 3.16
CA TYR A 115 2.36 4.34 2.98
C TYR A 115 0.92 4.76 3.28
N SER A 116 0.71 5.54 4.35
CA SER A 116 -0.61 6.10 4.72
C SER A 116 -1.18 7.09 3.69
N LYS A 117 -0.29 7.69 2.88
CA LYS A 117 -0.64 8.67 1.84
C LYS A 117 -0.77 8.02 0.45
N GLY A 118 -0.32 6.77 0.30
CA GLY A 118 -0.21 6.08 -0.99
C GLY A 118 1.01 6.47 -1.80
N GLU A 119 1.93 7.26 -1.24
CA GLU A 119 3.14 7.81 -1.89
C GLU A 119 4.35 6.87 -1.81
N ASP A 120 4.23 5.76 -1.09
CA ASP A 120 5.30 4.78 -0.90
C ASP A 120 5.80 4.17 -2.23
N ILE A 121 7.07 3.78 -2.25
CA ILE A 121 7.68 3.02 -3.35
C ILE A 121 8.16 1.66 -2.81
N ILE A 122 8.72 0.84 -3.70
CA ILE A 122 9.20 -0.52 -3.37
C ILE A 122 10.17 -0.59 -2.17
N ASN A 123 10.94 0.47 -1.94
CA ASN A 123 11.94 0.55 -0.87
C ASN A 123 11.50 1.40 0.33
N SER A 124 10.24 1.86 0.36
CA SER A 124 9.68 2.54 1.54
C SER A 124 9.43 1.54 2.67
N ASP A 125 9.32 2.03 3.89
CA ASP A 125 8.83 1.31 5.06
C ASP A 125 7.35 1.64 5.35
N ILE A 126 6.76 0.87 6.26
CA ILE A 126 5.42 1.12 6.80
C ILE A 126 5.58 1.72 8.20
N ASP A 127 5.35 3.03 8.30
CA ASP A 127 5.43 3.77 9.57
C ASP A 127 4.15 3.63 10.40
N ILE A 128 4.27 3.11 11.62
CA ILE A 128 3.18 2.99 12.58
C ILE A 128 3.57 3.66 13.89
N ALA A 129 2.68 4.47 14.44
CA ALA A 129 2.81 5.03 15.77
C ALA A 129 1.88 4.33 16.74
N VAL A 130 2.39 3.97 17.91
CA VAL A 130 1.63 3.42 19.03
C VAL A 130 1.73 4.40 20.20
N ILE A 131 0.60 4.92 20.66
CA ILE A 131 0.55 6.02 21.63
C ILE A 131 -0.21 5.56 22.88
N GLY A 132 0.31 5.91 24.05
CA GLY A 132 -0.27 5.56 25.35
C GLY A 132 0.30 4.28 25.96
N ARG A 133 1.35 3.69 25.38
CA ARG A 133 1.97 2.45 25.89
C ARG A 133 3.48 2.63 26.02
N LYS A 134 4.07 1.76 26.84
CA LYS A 134 5.53 1.65 26.98
C LYS A 134 6.09 0.75 25.89
N ASP A 135 7.40 0.87 25.69
CA ASP A 135 8.13 0.06 24.73
C ASP A 135 7.90 -1.44 24.95
N LYS A 136 7.68 -2.16 23.85
CA LYS A 136 7.37 -3.57 23.82
C LYS A 136 7.92 -4.17 22.52
N GLN A 137 8.72 -5.21 22.65
CA GLN A 137 9.15 -5.99 21.50
C GLN A 137 8.03 -6.92 21.02
N ILE A 138 7.77 -6.88 19.72
CA ILE A 138 6.82 -7.76 19.03
C ILE A 138 7.44 -8.28 17.74
N ASP A 139 7.04 -9.47 17.31
CA ASP A 139 7.50 -10.06 16.05
C ASP A 139 6.57 -9.64 14.90
N LEU A 140 7.13 -8.95 13.92
CA LEU A 140 6.42 -8.46 12.74
C LEU A 140 6.74 -9.25 11.46
N THR A 141 7.64 -10.23 11.53
CA THR A 141 8.23 -10.93 10.37
C THR A 141 7.16 -11.47 9.41
N ILE A 142 6.07 -12.03 9.96
CA ILE A 142 4.97 -12.57 9.15
C ILE A 142 4.20 -11.50 8.38
N TYR A 143 4.03 -10.30 8.96
CA TYR A 143 3.32 -9.19 8.32
C TYR A 143 4.21 -8.51 7.30
N GLU A 144 5.49 -8.31 7.61
CA GLU A 144 6.47 -7.76 6.67
C GLU A 144 6.58 -8.62 5.41
N LYS A 145 6.62 -9.95 5.57
CA LYS A 145 6.60 -10.88 4.45
C LYS A 145 5.32 -10.79 3.61
N LYS A 146 4.15 -10.61 4.25
CA LYS A 146 2.86 -10.48 3.55
C LYS A 146 2.72 -9.14 2.80
N LEU A 147 3.25 -8.07 3.37
CA LEU A 147 3.18 -6.71 2.82
C LEU A 147 4.35 -6.38 1.88
N GLU A 148 5.37 -7.24 1.87
CA GLU A 148 6.64 -7.04 1.16
C GLU A 148 7.33 -5.73 1.53
N ARG A 149 7.25 -5.38 2.82
CA ARG A 149 7.72 -4.11 3.40
C ARG A 149 8.18 -4.31 4.83
N GLU A 150 9.24 -3.61 5.21
CA GLU A 150 9.62 -3.46 6.62
C GLU A 150 8.56 -2.61 7.34
N ILE A 151 8.29 -2.95 8.60
CA ILE A 151 7.34 -2.20 9.43
C ILE A 151 8.12 -1.52 10.55
N ASN A 152 8.05 -0.18 10.57
CA ASN A 152 8.71 0.64 11.56
C ASN A 152 7.70 1.10 12.62
N ILE A 153 7.83 0.60 13.84
CA ILE A 153 6.94 0.94 14.96
C ILE A 153 7.61 1.96 15.87
N ASN A 154 6.96 3.11 16.00
CA ASN A 154 7.34 4.19 16.91
C ASN A 154 6.40 4.22 18.12
N ILE A 155 6.91 3.95 19.31
CA ILE A 155 6.10 3.86 20.54
C ILE A 155 6.29 5.13 21.38
N TYR A 156 5.17 5.71 21.84
CA TYR A 156 5.12 6.92 22.64
C TYR A 156 4.24 6.72 23.87
N GLU A 157 4.71 7.14 25.05
CA GLU A 157 3.90 7.06 26.27
C GLU A 157 2.70 8.04 26.25
N SER A 158 2.82 9.17 25.56
CA SER A 158 1.76 10.18 25.48
C SER A 158 1.87 10.97 24.18
N PHE A 159 0.73 11.42 23.64
CA PHE A 159 0.73 12.34 22.51
C PHE A 159 1.45 13.65 22.85
N LYS A 160 1.41 14.10 24.12
CA LYS A 160 2.00 15.38 24.54
C LYS A 160 3.52 15.42 24.37
N SER A 161 4.23 14.31 24.58
CA SER A 161 5.69 14.23 24.49
C SER A 161 6.23 14.21 23.05
N ILE A 162 5.36 14.03 22.06
CA ILE A 162 5.76 13.95 20.64
C ILE A 162 6.14 15.35 20.11
N HIS A 163 7.25 15.43 19.37
CA HIS A 163 7.71 16.68 18.74
C HIS A 163 6.67 17.20 17.72
N LYS A 164 6.53 18.53 17.60
CA LYS A 164 5.48 19.19 16.80
C LYS A 164 5.39 18.66 15.36
N ASN A 165 6.51 18.61 14.64
CA ASN A 165 6.53 18.17 13.24
C ASN A 165 6.02 16.73 13.07
N LEU A 166 6.31 15.86 14.05
CA LEU A 166 5.83 14.49 14.02
C LEU A 166 4.34 14.42 14.36
N LYS A 167 3.85 15.22 15.32
CA LYS A 167 2.40 15.32 15.60
C LYS A 167 1.60 15.67 14.36
N GLU A 168 2.07 16.63 13.55
CA GLU A 168 1.40 17.00 12.29
C GLU A 168 1.34 15.83 11.31
N ASN A 169 2.43 15.05 11.18
CA ASN A 169 2.44 13.84 10.36
C ASN A 169 1.47 12.77 10.90
N LEU A 170 1.38 12.59 12.22
CA LEU A 170 0.44 11.64 12.84
C LEU A 170 -1.02 12.08 12.64
N CYS A 171 -1.32 13.37 12.78
CA CYS A 171 -2.67 13.91 12.55
C CYS A 171 -3.12 13.75 11.09
N ASN A 172 -2.17 13.76 10.13
CA ASN A 172 -2.44 13.50 8.72
C ASN A 172 -2.47 12.01 8.35
N GLY A 173 -2.15 11.12 9.30
CA GLY A 173 -2.18 9.68 9.15
C GLY A 173 -3.60 9.10 9.18
N ILE A 174 -3.67 7.79 9.36
CA ILE A 174 -4.91 7.02 9.46
C ILE A 174 -4.91 6.34 10.83
N ILE A 175 -5.88 6.69 11.67
CA ILE A 175 -6.10 6.01 12.95
C ILE A 175 -6.62 4.60 12.62
N LEU A 176 -5.84 3.58 12.98
CA LEU A 176 -6.23 2.19 12.84
C LEU A 176 -7.08 1.73 14.03
N ILE A 177 -6.67 2.11 15.26
CA ILE A 177 -7.33 1.75 16.53
C ILE A 177 -7.30 2.94 17.49
N GLY A 178 -8.36 3.09 18.29
CA GLY A 178 -8.45 4.08 19.36
C GLY A 178 -8.82 5.47 18.88
N GLY A 179 -8.25 6.50 19.51
CA GLY A 179 -8.49 7.91 19.18
C GLY A 179 -7.44 8.82 19.81
N VAL A 180 -7.29 10.03 19.28
CA VAL A 180 -6.40 11.04 19.88
C VAL A 180 -7.23 11.92 20.79
N GLU A 181 -6.93 11.91 22.10
CA GLU A 181 -7.47 12.89 23.03
C GLU A 181 -6.63 14.19 22.95
N LEU A 182 -7.30 15.29 22.60
CA LEU A 182 -6.69 16.62 22.43
C LEU A 182 -6.73 17.45 23.71
#